data_AF-A0A2W4MKE8-F1
#
_entry.id   AF-A0A2W4MKE8-F1
#
_cell.length_a   1.000
_cell.length_b   1.000
_cell.length_c   1.000
_cell.angle_alpha   90.00
_cell.angle_beta   90.00
_cell.angle_gamma   90.00
#
_symmetry.space_group_name_H-M   'P 1'
#
loop_
_entity.id
_entity.type
_entity.pdbx_description
1 polymer ?
#
loop_
_entity_poly.entity_id
_entity_poly.type
_entity_poly.pdbx_seq_one_letter_code
_entity_poly.pdbx_strand_id
1 'polypeptide(L)'
;MPAPALRAIFRLTASMRLVMRTILAACAAAALSPAPAAGSPSGEQAAALAPKSETLRLLNAEVPSGTRARLTWTGGTAIEGFVVPVPVIVVNGRGPGPVLCLTGAVHGDELNGIEVARRVLDDVDPEELNGALIGVPIVNLQGFYRGSRYLPDRRDLNRHFPGNPRGSAATRMAHSFFTEVVSHCSALIDLHTGSLNRTNLPQVRADLRSPAVARMTQAFGATVVLHGAGQRGSLRRAANDAGIPAVTFEMGEPMRVQPEQVEHGAKAIETLMYALGMTRQRRYWGDPEPVYYASRWVRVDHGGILFSDVALGERVSEGELL
;
A
#
# COMPACT_ATOMS: atom_id res chain seq x y z
N MET A 1 -20.90 38.68 45.41
CA MET A 1 -21.87 37.56 45.49
C MET A 1 -21.61 36.61 44.34
N PRO A 2 -21.07 35.41 44.56
CA PRO A 2 -20.93 34.40 43.52
C PRO A 2 -22.08 33.39 43.58
N ALA A 3 -22.64 33.04 42.43
CA ALA A 3 -23.65 31.99 42.25
C ALA A 3 -22.98 30.58 42.23
N PRO A 4 -23.71 29.50 42.56
CA PRO A 4 -23.10 28.25 43.02
C PRO A 4 -22.79 27.24 41.92
N ALA A 5 -21.78 26.42 42.20
CA ALA A 5 -21.34 25.26 41.44
C ALA A 5 -22.40 24.15 41.41
N LEU A 6 -22.69 23.61 40.23
CA LEU A 6 -23.48 22.39 40.05
C LEU A 6 -22.54 21.18 40.00
N ARG A 7 -22.42 20.46 41.12
CA ARG A 7 -21.77 19.14 41.19
C ARG A 7 -22.82 18.07 40.88
N ALA A 8 -22.73 17.43 39.71
CA ALA A 8 -23.47 16.21 39.43
C ALA A 8 -22.70 15.00 39.98
N ILE A 9 -23.25 14.38 41.02
CA ILE A 9 -22.80 13.13 41.62
C ILE A 9 -23.50 12.00 40.86
N PHE A 10 -22.76 11.20 40.09
CA PHE A 10 -23.24 9.89 39.63
C PHE A 10 -22.69 8.79 40.54
N ARG A 11 -23.60 8.18 41.32
CA ARG A 11 -23.35 6.98 42.10
C ARG A 11 -23.30 5.78 41.16
N LEU A 12 -22.16 5.08 41.10
CA LEU A 12 -22.10 3.72 40.55
C LEU A 12 -22.73 2.76 41.56
N THR A 13 -23.87 2.17 41.21
CA THR A 13 -24.40 0.98 41.88
C THR A 13 -23.91 -0.26 41.14
N ALA A 14 -23.22 -1.14 41.87
CA ALA A 14 -22.76 -2.43 41.41
C ALA A 14 -23.95 -3.37 41.14
N SER A 15 -24.26 -3.63 39.87
CA SER A 15 -24.96 -4.85 39.43
C SER A 15 -24.99 -4.97 37.90
N MET A 16 -23.97 -5.60 37.31
CA MET A 16 -24.07 -6.26 35.98
C MET A 16 -22.76 -7.00 35.65
N ARG A 17 -22.42 -7.98 36.48
CA ARG A 17 -21.46 -9.06 36.14
C ARG A 17 -22.25 -10.34 35.88
N LEU A 18 -22.99 -10.44 34.77
CA LEU A 18 -23.51 -11.73 34.30
C LEU A 18 -24.09 -11.73 32.87
N VAL A 19 -23.46 -11.13 31.86
CA VAL A 19 -23.82 -11.41 30.45
C VAL A 19 -22.59 -11.30 29.55
N MET A 20 -21.57 -12.13 29.79
CA MET A 20 -20.43 -12.26 28.84
C MET A 20 -19.71 -13.60 29.02
N ARG A 21 -20.48 -14.69 29.17
CA ARG A 21 -19.97 -16.07 29.21
C ARG A 21 -20.75 -17.06 28.34
N THR A 22 -21.63 -16.58 27.46
CA THR A 22 -22.51 -17.45 26.65
C THR A 22 -22.37 -17.29 25.13
N ILE A 23 -21.35 -16.59 24.64
CA ILE A 23 -21.04 -16.47 23.19
C ILE A 23 -19.61 -17.00 22.89
N LEU A 24 -19.14 -17.97 23.67
CA LEU A 24 -17.87 -18.68 23.42
C LEU A 24 -18.04 -20.21 23.38
N ALA A 25 -19.26 -20.69 23.13
CA ALA A 25 -19.60 -22.12 23.18
C ALA A 25 -20.44 -22.61 21.99
N ALA A 26 -20.33 -21.96 20.82
CA ALA A 26 -21.00 -22.40 19.60
C ALA A 26 -20.11 -22.16 18.36
N CYS A 27 -18.98 -22.88 18.30
CA CYS A 27 -18.26 -23.20 17.05
C CYS A 27 -17.17 -24.28 17.26
N ALA A 28 -17.35 -25.15 18.25
CA ALA A 28 -16.46 -26.30 18.50
C ALA A 28 -17.26 -27.59 18.32
N ALA A 29 -17.54 -27.96 17.07
CA ALA A 29 -18.00 -29.29 16.68
C ALA A 29 -17.93 -29.47 15.15
N ALA A 30 -16.71 -29.56 14.62
CA ALA A 30 -16.45 -30.32 13.41
C ALA A 30 -15.30 -31.26 13.74
N ALA A 31 -15.65 -32.51 14.02
CA ALA A 31 -14.73 -33.57 14.41
C ALA A 31 -13.73 -33.83 13.27
N LEU A 32 -12.44 -33.65 13.55
CA LEU A 32 -11.39 -34.33 12.78
C LEU A 32 -11.11 -35.68 13.45
N SER A 33 -11.38 -36.76 12.73
CA SER A 33 -10.90 -38.10 13.07
C SER A 33 -9.37 -38.16 13.08
N PRO A 34 -8.76 -38.96 13.97
CA PRO A 34 -7.31 -39.14 13.98
C PRO A 34 -6.85 -39.93 12.75
N ALA A 35 -5.83 -39.41 12.06
CA ALA A 35 -5.14 -40.11 10.97
C ALA A 35 -4.41 -41.36 11.50
N PRO A 36 -4.29 -42.43 10.68
CA PRO A 36 -3.66 -43.68 11.11
C PRO A 36 -2.12 -43.52 11.21
N ALA A 37 -1.53 -44.36 12.04
CA ALA A 37 -0.10 -44.41 12.34
C ALA A 37 0.78 -44.47 11.07
N ALA A 38 1.86 -43.69 11.08
CA ALA A 38 2.86 -43.63 10.03
C ALA A 38 3.60 -44.98 9.88
N GLY A 39 3.31 -45.69 8.79
CA GLY A 39 4.23 -46.66 8.20
C GLY A 39 5.21 -45.91 7.31
N SER A 40 6.51 -46.17 7.48
CA SER A 40 7.58 -45.59 6.67
C SER A 40 7.45 -46.00 5.20
N PRO A 41 7.56 -45.06 4.24
CA PRO A 41 7.91 -45.40 2.87
C PRO A 41 9.35 -44.96 2.59
N SER A 42 10.22 -45.96 2.45
CA SER A 42 11.37 -45.91 1.56
C SER A 42 10.87 -45.67 0.13
N GLY A 43 11.28 -44.58 -0.51
CA GLY A 43 10.92 -44.32 -1.90
C GLY A 43 11.30 -42.91 -2.32
N GLU A 44 12.40 -42.82 -3.05
CA GLU A 44 12.88 -41.66 -3.78
C GLU A 44 11.83 -41.22 -4.81
N GLN A 45 10.90 -40.35 -4.42
CA GLN A 45 10.00 -39.66 -5.34
C GLN A 45 10.64 -38.34 -5.74
N ALA A 46 11.13 -38.29 -6.98
CA ALA A 46 11.49 -37.05 -7.66
C ALA A 46 10.37 -36.03 -7.46
N ALA A 47 10.71 -34.91 -6.79
CA ALA A 47 9.78 -33.82 -6.57
C ALA A 47 9.20 -33.37 -7.91
N ALA A 48 7.91 -33.61 -8.12
CA ALA A 48 7.19 -33.06 -9.25
C ALA A 48 7.42 -31.54 -9.27
N LEU A 49 8.04 -31.04 -10.35
CA LEU A 49 8.27 -29.62 -10.56
C LEU A 49 6.94 -28.90 -10.39
N ALA A 50 6.86 -28.00 -9.40
CA ALA A 50 5.71 -27.12 -9.23
C ALA A 50 5.34 -26.49 -10.59
N PRO A 51 4.05 -26.27 -10.89
CA PRO A 51 3.63 -25.67 -12.15
C PRO A 51 4.44 -24.39 -12.40
N LYS A 52 5.04 -24.27 -13.58
CA LYS A 52 5.80 -23.08 -13.95
C LYS A 52 4.83 -21.94 -14.28
N SER A 53 5.13 -20.73 -13.82
CA SER A 53 4.44 -19.52 -14.23
C SER A 53 4.57 -19.32 -15.74
N GLU A 54 3.61 -18.63 -16.34
CA GLU A 54 3.65 -18.28 -17.75
C GLU A 54 4.57 -17.06 -18.00
N THR A 55 4.98 -16.88 -19.26
CA THR A 55 5.69 -15.68 -19.70
C THR A 55 4.79 -14.45 -19.53
N LEU A 56 5.23 -13.49 -18.73
CA LEU A 56 4.52 -12.23 -18.54
C LEU A 56 4.72 -11.33 -19.77
N ARG A 57 3.63 -10.76 -20.29
CA ARG A 57 3.65 -9.81 -21.41
C ARG A 57 3.28 -8.43 -20.89
N LEU A 58 4.19 -7.47 -21.03
CA LEU A 58 3.99 -6.09 -20.55
C LEU A 58 4.76 -5.13 -21.46
N LEU A 59 4.18 -3.96 -21.77
CA LEU A 59 4.83 -2.91 -22.59
C LEU A 59 5.43 -3.43 -23.91
N ASN A 60 4.70 -4.32 -24.60
CA ASN A 60 5.12 -4.99 -25.84
C ASN A 60 6.40 -5.83 -25.72
N ALA A 61 6.79 -6.22 -24.50
CA ALA A 61 7.90 -7.11 -24.23
C ALA A 61 7.43 -8.39 -23.54
N GLU A 62 8.20 -9.46 -23.71
CA GLU A 62 8.04 -10.72 -23.01
C GLU A 62 9.06 -10.82 -21.88
N VAL A 63 8.62 -11.20 -20.68
CA VAL A 63 9.47 -11.48 -19.52
C VAL A 63 9.26 -12.94 -19.14
N PRO A 64 10.19 -13.85 -19.53
CA PRO A 64 10.07 -15.27 -19.23
C PRO A 64 9.97 -15.55 -17.74
N SER A 65 9.33 -16.67 -17.38
CA SER A 65 9.25 -17.11 -15.99
C SER A 65 10.64 -17.41 -15.40
N GLY A 66 10.86 -17.03 -14.14
CA GLY A 66 12.16 -17.13 -13.46
C GLY A 66 13.16 -16.05 -13.87
N THR A 67 12.70 -14.94 -14.46
CA THR A 67 13.61 -13.88 -14.93
C THR A 67 13.21 -12.51 -14.42
N ARG A 68 14.18 -11.59 -14.53
CA ARG A 68 14.01 -10.16 -14.27
C ARG A 68 14.31 -9.38 -15.54
N ALA A 69 13.49 -8.37 -15.81
CA ALA A 69 13.67 -7.46 -16.92
C ALA A 69 13.47 -6.00 -16.48
N ARG A 70 14.19 -5.08 -17.13
CA ARG A 70 13.94 -3.65 -17.06
C ARG A 70 13.30 -3.23 -18.38
N LEU A 71 12.01 -2.92 -18.32
CA LEU A 71 11.23 -2.40 -19.43
C LEU A 71 11.17 -0.86 -19.36
N THR A 72 10.61 -0.26 -20.40
CA THR A 72 10.47 1.19 -20.51
C THR A 72 9.02 1.53 -20.80
N TRP A 73 8.39 2.28 -19.90
CA TRP A 73 7.11 2.92 -20.13
C TRP A 73 7.33 4.38 -20.56
N THR A 74 6.40 4.92 -21.33
CA THR A 74 6.41 6.32 -21.72
C THR A 74 5.03 6.92 -21.53
N GLY A 75 4.92 8.05 -20.83
CA GLY A 75 3.64 8.75 -20.59
C GLY A 75 3.04 9.45 -21.80
N GLY A 76 3.47 9.10 -23.01
CA GLY A 76 3.26 9.86 -24.23
C GLY A 76 4.14 11.10 -24.32
N THR A 77 3.86 11.93 -25.33
CA THR A 77 4.63 13.14 -25.59
C THR A 77 4.32 14.22 -24.54
N ALA A 78 5.38 14.71 -23.90
CA ALA A 78 5.34 15.87 -23.01
C ALA A 78 5.02 17.16 -23.78
N ILE A 79 4.83 18.27 -23.07
CA ILE A 79 4.49 19.57 -23.69
C ILE A 79 5.62 20.05 -24.62
N GLU A 80 6.86 19.72 -24.28
CA GLU A 80 8.06 20.06 -25.02
C GLU A 80 8.23 19.22 -26.30
N GLY A 81 7.35 18.26 -26.58
CA GLY A 81 7.43 17.40 -27.76
C GLY A 81 8.31 16.15 -27.57
N PHE A 82 8.94 15.98 -26.41
CA PHE A 82 9.80 14.83 -26.10
C PHE A 82 9.07 13.75 -25.31
N VAL A 83 9.55 12.53 -25.46
CA VAL A 83 9.11 11.38 -24.69
C VAL A 83 10.09 11.16 -23.55
N VAL A 84 9.57 11.04 -22.33
CA VAL A 84 10.38 10.76 -21.14
C VAL A 84 10.26 9.27 -20.81
N PRO A 85 11.31 8.46 -21.05
CA PRO A 85 11.29 7.05 -20.72
C PRO A 85 11.37 6.86 -19.21
N VAL A 86 10.45 6.07 -18.67
CA VAL A 86 10.37 5.72 -17.25
C VAL A 86 10.63 4.22 -17.09
N PRO A 87 11.61 3.82 -16.25
CA PRO A 87 11.89 2.41 -16.02
C PRO A 87 10.72 1.69 -15.35
N VAL A 88 10.38 0.51 -15.88
CA VAL A 88 9.47 -0.45 -15.26
C VAL A 88 10.26 -1.72 -14.99
N ILE A 89 10.46 -2.04 -13.72
CA ILE A 89 11.21 -3.23 -13.29
C ILE A 89 10.21 -4.36 -13.13
N VAL A 90 10.47 -5.49 -13.78
CA VAL A 90 9.61 -6.67 -13.74
C VAL A 90 10.42 -7.85 -13.21
N VAL A 91 9.91 -8.50 -12.18
CA VAL A 91 10.41 -9.77 -11.66
C VAL A 91 9.32 -10.80 -11.87
N ASN A 92 9.50 -11.70 -12.85
CA ASN A 92 8.53 -12.76 -13.14
C ASN A 92 8.98 -14.05 -12.47
N GLY A 93 8.18 -14.51 -11.50
CA GLY A 93 8.47 -15.67 -10.69
C GLY A 93 8.35 -16.99 -11.43
N ARG A 94 8.85 -18.06 -10.82
CA ARG A 94 8.70 -19.43 -11.32
C ARG A 94 7.40 -20.09 -10.96
N GLY A 95 6.83 -19.79 -9.80
CA GLY A 95 5.55 -20.38 -9.42
C GLY A 95 4.37 -19.54 -9.91
N PRO A 96 3.18 -20.13 -10.03
CA PRO A 96 1.97 -19.39 -10.35
C PRO A 96 1.60 -18.47 -9.18
N GLY A 97 1.03 -17.31 -9.45
CA GLY A 97 0.62 -16.38 -8.40
C GLY A 97 0.11 -15.04 -8.95
N PRO A 98 -0.23 -14.09 -8.05
CA PRO A 98 -0.72 -12.79 -8.44
C PRO A 98 0.38 -11.90 -9.04
N VAL A 99 -0.03 -10.87 -9.77
CA VAL A 99 0.85 -9.76 -10.17
C VAL A 99 0.69 -8.63 -9.16
N LEU A 100 1.68 -8.39 -8.31
CA LEU A 100 1.69 -7.25 -7.39
C LEU A 100 2.42 -6.07 -8.03
N CYS A 101 1.82 -4.89 -7.98
CA CYS A 101 2.42 -3.67 -8.49
C CYS A 101 2.80 -2.71 -7.36
N LEU A 102 4.00 -2.15 -7.44
CA LEU A 102 4.52 -1.12 -6.55
C LEU A 102 4.77 0.16 -7.36
N THR A 103 4.11 1.24 -6.99
CA THR A 103 4.34 2.56 -7.60
C THR A 103 4.89 3.53 -6.57
N GLY A 104 5.87 4.32 -6.99
CA GLY A 104 6.46 5.38 -6.18
C GLY A 104 6.55 6.68 -6.96
N ALA A 105 6.70 7.77 -6.22
CA ALA A 105 6.83 9.13 -6.75
C ALA A 105 5.84 9.47 -7.88
N VAL A 106 4.57 9.14 -7.69
CA VAL A 106 3.47 9.74 -8.48
C VAL A 106 3.46 11.25 -8.26
N HIS A 107 3.79 11.67 -7.04
CA HIS A 107 4.29 13.01 -6.73
C HIS A 107 5.84 12.96 -6.68
N GLY A 108 6.51 13.83 -7.43
CA GLY A 108 7.96 13.73 -7.62
C GLY A 108 8.82 14.04 -6.40
N ASP A 109 8.25 14.69 -5.38
CA ASP A 109 8.92 15.05 -4.13
C ASP A 109 8.87 13.95 -3.05
N GLU A 110 8.26 12.80 -3.32
CA GLU A 110 7.99 11.78 -2.30
C GLU A 110 9.01 10.62 -2.38
N LEU A 111 10.11 10.74 -1.61
CA LEU A 111 11.32 9.93 -1.84
C LEU A 111 11.32 8.56 -1.17
N ASN A 112 10.65 8.40 -0.02
CA ASN A 112 10.68 7.14 0.74
C ASN A 112 10.14 5.95 -0.09
N GLY A 113 9.05 6.17 -0.82
CA GLY A 113 8.44 5.15 -1.67
C GLY A 113 9.35 4.64 -2.80
N ILE A 114 10.22 5.50 -3.34
CA ILE A 114 11.19 5.13 -4.37
C ILE A 114 12.14 4.06 -3.83
N GLU A 115 12.72 4.32 -2.66
CA GLU A 115 13.70 3.41 -2.04
C GLU A 115 13.04 2.12 -1.53
N VAL A 116 11.81 2.21 -0.99
CA VAL A 116 11.04 1.01 -0.61
C VAL A 116 10.80 0.11 -1.82
N ALA A 117 10.30 0.66 -2.93
CA ALA A 117 10.08 -0.10 -4.15
C ALA A 117 11.38 -0.73 -4.64
N ARG A 118 12.48 0.05 -4.68
CA ARG A 118 13.80 -0.44 -5.11
C ARG A 118 14.28 -1.62 -4.27
N ARG A 119 14.26 -1.52 -2.93
CA ARG A 119 14.69 -2.61 -2.03
C ARG A 119 13.89 -3.88 -2.26
N VAL A 120 12.55 -3.78 -2.26
CA VAL A 120 11.68 -4.95 -2.46
C VAL A 120 11.93 -5.60 -3.83
N LEU A 121 12.11 -4.81 -4.89
CA LEU A 121 12.39 -5.35 -6.23
C LEU A 121 13.77 -6.01 -6.33
N ASP A 122 14.77 -5.50 -5.62
CA ASP A 122 16.15 -6.01 -5.65
C ASP A 122 16.32 -7.27 -4.79
N ASP A 123 15.57 -7.38 -3.67
CA ASP A 123 15.68 -8.48 -2.71
C ASP A 123 14.91 -9.74 -3.13
N VAL A 124 14.05 -9.67 -4.15
CA VAL A 124 13.24 -10.80 -4.61
C VAL A 124 14.01 -11.63 -5.64
N ASP A 125 14.19 -12.92 -5.33
CA ASP A 125 14.69 -13.91 -6.28
C ASP A 125 13.53 -14.45 -7.17
N PRO A 126 13.57 -14.25 -8.51
CA PRO A 126 12.55 -14.79 -9.39
C PRO A 126 12.45 -16.32 -9.39
N GLU A 127 13.51 -17.05 -9.02
CA GLU A 127 13.44 -18.52 -8.91
C GLU A 127 12.58 -18.98 -7.72
N GLU A 128 12.43 -18.14 -6.68
CA GLU A 128 11.66 -18.44 -5.47
C GLU A 128 10.30 -17.71 -5.40
N LEU A 129 10.01 -16.85 -6.37
CA LEU A 129 8.78 -16.06 -6.42
C LEU A 129 7.62 -16.83 -7.07
N ASN A 130 6.43 -16.72 -6.46
CA ASN A 130 5.16 -17.12 -7.05
C ASN A 130 4.43 -15.87 -7.59
N GLY A 131 4.04 -15.88 -8.87
CA GLY A 131 3.46 -14.73 -9.54
C GLY A 131 4.52 -13.76 -10.05
N ALA A 132 4.22 -12.46 -10.05
CA ALA A 132 5.15 -11.44 -10.53
C ALA A 132 5.10 -10.16 -9.69
N LEU A 133 6.22 -9.44 -9.68
CA LEU A 133 6.33 -8.11 -9.09
C LEU A 133 6.64 -7.10 -10.20
N ILE A 134 5.80 -6.08 -10.34
CA ILE A 134 6.02 -4.96 -11.27
C ILE A 134 6.26 -3.70 -10.44
N GLY A 135 7.42 -3.09 -10.64
CA GLY A 135 7.83 -1.89 -9.94
C GLY A 135 7.98 -0.70 -10.87
N VAL A 136 7.36 0.42 -10.52
CA VAL A 136 7.63 1.73 -11.13
C VAL A 136 8.00 2.71 -10.01
N PRO A 137 9.28 2.71 -9.56
CA PRO A 137 9.69 3.50 -8.40
C PRO A 137 9.50 5.00 -8.60
N ILE A 138 9.57 5.49 -9.85
CA ILE A 138 9.39 6.92 -10.17
C ILE A 138 8.42 7.06 -11.34
N VAL A 139 7.13 7.22 -11.05
CA VAL A 139 6.11 7.42 -12.09
C VAL A 139 6.20 8.83 -12.70
N ASN A 140 6.28 9.86 -11.86
CA ASN A 140 6.40 11.25 -12.29
C ASN A 140 7.88 11.69 -12.34
N LEU A 141 8.62 11.18 -13.32
CA LEU A 141 10.06 11.46 -13.45
C LEU A 141 10.37 12.96 -13.62
N GLN A 142 9.50 13.71 -14.30
CA GLN A 142 9.69 15.16 -14.47
C GLN A 142 9.42 15.97 -13.19
N GLY A 143 8.45 15.54 -12.38
CA GLY A 143 8.26 16.06 -11.03
C GLY A 143 9.47 15.75 -10.16
N PHE A 144 10.00 14.53 -10.24
CA PHE A 144 11.15 14.09 -9.48
C PHE A 144 12.41 14.92 -9.75
N TYR A 145 12.75 15.16 -11.01
CA TYR A 145 13.89 16.03 -11.37
C TYR A 145 13.75 17.46 -10.83
N ARG A 146 12.52 17.92 -10.61
CA ARG A 146 12.22 19.25 -10.10
C ARG A 146 12.02 19.30 -8.59
N GLY A 147 12.10 18.16 -7.89
CA GLY A 147 11.69 18.06 -6.48
C GLY A 147 10.27 18.57 -6.27
N SER A 148 9.36 18.23 -7.18
CA SER A 148 8.02 18.80 -7.25
C SER A 148 6.94 17.72 -7.26
N ARG A 149 5.92 17.95 -6.43
CA ARG A 149 4.67 17.21 -6.44
C ARG A 149 3.99 17.14 -7.81
N TYR A 150 4.11 18.21 -8.57
CA TYR A 150 3.35 18.44 -9.79
C TYR A 150 4.14 18.10 -11.05
N LEU A 151 3.41 17.77 -12.11
CA LEU A 151 3.94 17.78 -13.48
C LEU A 151 4.41 19.20 -13.88
N PRO A 152 5.20 19.37 -14.96
CA PRO A 152 5.64 20.70 -15.40
C PRO A 152 4.49 21.68 -15.67
N ASP A 153 3.33 21.17 -16.09
CA ASP A 153 2.11 21.95 -16.31
C ASP A 153 1.33 22.27 -15.01
N ARG A 154 1.96 22.04 -13.86
CA ARG A 154 1.44 22.27 -12.49
C ARG A 154 0.24 21.39 -12.11
N ARG A 155 -0.12 20.40 -12.93
CA ARG A 155 -1.17 19.45 -12.58
C ARG A 155 -0.65 18.39 -11.62
N ASP A 156 -1.52 18.02 -10.68
CA ASP A 156 -1.33 16.87 -9.81
C ASP A 156 -1.77 15.61 -10.58
N LEU A 157 -0.80 14.78 -10.98
CA LEU A 157 -1.05 13.54 -11.72
C LEU A 157 -2.05 12.64 -10.97
N ASN A 158 -2.00 12.63 -9.64
CA ASN A 158 -2.88 11.83 -8.79
C ASN A 158 -4.29 12.41 -8.68
N ARG A 159 -4.68 13.42 -9.49
CA ARG A 159 -6.07 13.89 -9.67
C ARG A 159 -6.65 13.53 -11.04
N HIS A 160 -5.89 12.79 -11.86
CA HIS A 160 -6.24 12.57 -13.26
C HIS A 160 -6.43 11.10 -13.66
N PHE A 161 -6.29 10.13 -12.77
CA PHE A 161 -6.56 8.72 -13.06
C PHE A 161 -8.06 8.41 -13.20
N PRO A 162 -8.47 7.46 -14.07
CA PRO A 162 -7.66 6.61 -14.95
C PRO A 162 -7.25 7.31 -16.26
N GLY A 163 -7.41 8.64 -16.37
CA GLY A 163 -6.94 9.42 -17.51
C GLY A 163 -7.91 9.52 -18.67
N ASN A 164 -7.46 10.23 -19.71
CA ASN A 164 -8.14 10.42 -20.98
C ASN A 164 -7.08 10.55 -22.09
N PRO A 165 -7.05 9.66 -23.11
CA PRO A 165 -6.05 9.67 -24.19
C PRO A 165 -6.12 10.92 -25.08
N ARG A 166 -7.26 11.62 -25.08
CA ARG A 166 -7.49 12.86 -25.84
C ARG A 166 -7.50 14.11 -24.97
N GLY A 167 -7.12 14.00 -23.69
CA GLY A 167 -7.11 15.12 -22.75
C GLY A 167 -5.78 15.85 -22.67
N SER A 168 -5.56 16.53 -21.54
CA SER A 168 -4.30 17.23 -21.24
C SER A 168 -3.12 16.26 -21.11
N ALA A 169 -1.89 16.78 -21.12
CA ALA A 169 -0.68 15.97 -20.92
C ALA A 169 -0.80 15.06 -19.68
N ALA A 170 -1.22 15.63 -18.55
CA ALA A 170 -1.48 14.86 -17.31
C ALA A 170 -2.48 13.71 -17.48
N THR A 171 -3.62 13.93 -18.15
CA THR A 171 -4.63 12.87 -18.31
C THR A 171 -4.22 11.83 -19.33
N ARG A 172 -3.43 12.20 -20.36
CA ARG A 172 -2.87 11.24 -21.32
C ARG A 172 -1.81 10.35 -20.66
N MET A 173 -0.94 10.94 -19.86
CA MET A 173 0.05 10.22 -19.05
C MET A 173 -0.65 9.27 -18.08
N ALA A 174 -1.66 9.76 -17.34
CA ALA A 174 -2.46 8.92 -16.44
C ALA A 174 -3.16 7.77 -17.18
N HIS A 175 -3.67 8.04 -18.39
CA HIS A 175 -4.31 7.02 -19.22
C HIS A 175 -3.33 5.94 -19.64
N SER A 176 -2.22 6.33 -20.29
CA SER A 176 -1.18 5.39 -20.72
C SER A 176 -0.66 4.56 -19.54
N PHE A 177 -0.34 5.19 -18.40
CA PHE A 177 0.13 4.45 -17.22
C PHE A 177 -0.92 3.44 -16.72
N PHE A 178 -2.18 3.86 -16.66
CA PHE A 178 -3.25 3.00 -16.18
C PHE A 178 -3.51 1.82 -17.13
N THR A 179 -3.53 2.07 -18.44
CA THR A 179 -3.84 1.04 -19.44
C THR A 179 -2.68 0.10 -19.72
N GLU A 180 -1.45 0.59 -19.71
CA GLU A 180 -0.27 -0.19 -20.13
C GLU A 180 0.48 -0.84 -18.97
N VAL A 181 0.24 -0.39 -17.73
CA VAL A 181 0.89 -0.93 -16.53
C VAL A 181 -0.14 -1.41 -15.51
N VAL A 182 -0.99 -0.50 -15.00
CA VAL A 182 -1.85 -0.78 -13.84
C VAL A 182 -2.90 -1.85 -14.15
N SER A 183 -3.49 -1.85 -15.35
CA SER A 183 -4.51 -2.80 -15.78
C SER A 183 -4.02 -4.27 -15.80
N HIS A 184 -2.70 -4.48 -15.82
CA HIS A 184 -2.07 -5.79 -15.82
C HIS A 184 -1.78 -6.31 -14.40
N CYS A 185 -2.08 -5.51 -13.36
CA CYS A 185 -1.85 -5.85 -11.96
C CYS A 185 -3.04 -6.61 -11.35
N SER A 186 -2.76 -7.59 -10.50
CA SER A 186 -3.75 -8.23 -9.63
C SER A 186 -4.00 -7.44 -8.35
N ALA A 187 -3.01 -6.67 -7.88
CA ALA A 187 -3.12 -5.74 -6.75
C ALA A 187 -2.09 -4.60 -6.89
N LEU A 188 -2.34 -3.46 -6.23
CA LEU A 188 -1.51 -2.26 -6.34
C LEU A 188 -1.22 -1.63 -4.96
N ILE A 189 0.04 -1.28 -4.72
CA ILE A 189 0.48 -0.45 -3.61
C ILE A 189 1.07 0.84 -4.17
N ASP A 190 0.39 1.94 -3.91
CA ASP A 190 0.83 3.28 -4.29
C ASP A 190 1.53 3.93 -3.09
N LEU A 191 2.86 4.07 -3.17
CA LEU A 191 3.73 4.54 -2.08
C LEU A 191 3.83 6.06 -2.09
N HIS A 192 3.42 6.68 -0.98
CA HIS A 192 3.37 8.14 -0.81
C HIS A 192 4.06 8.56 0.49
N THR A 193 4.29 9.86 0.63
CA THR A 193 4.71 10.51 1.88
C THR A 193 3.72 11.60 2.28
N GLY A 194 3.93 12.25 3.42
CA GLY A 194 3.26 13.51 3.71
C GLY A 194 3.53 14.54 2.61
N SER A 195 2.55 15.40 2.32
CA SER A 195 2.68 16.47 1.32
C SER A 195 2.97 17.82 1.97
N LEU A 196 3.58 18.75 1.23
CA LEU A 196 3.79 20.15 1.65
C LEU A 196 4.47 20.27 3.03
N ASN A 197 5.61 19.59 3.18
CA ASN A 197 6.42 19.55 4.42
C ASN A 197 5.72 18.97 5.65
N ARG A 198 4.60 18.25 5.46
CA ARG A 198 3.99 17.46 6.53
C ARG A 198 4.67 16.10 6.60
N THR A 199 4.71 15.54 7.80
CA THR A 199 5.14 14.17 8.04
C THR A 199 3.93 13.29 8.34
N ASN A 200 3.91 12.09 7.78
CA ASN A 200 2.88 11.08 8.04
C ASN A 200 3.50 9.94 8.87
N LEU A 201 2.80 9.50 9.93
CA LEU A 201 3.03 8.18 10.52
C LEU A 201 2.79 7.10 9.44
N PRO A 202 3.61 6.03 9.36
CA PRO A 202 3.34 4.88 8.51
C PRO A 202 1.90 4.41 8.61
N GLN A 203 1.16 4.54 7.52
CA GLN A 203 -0.25 4.17 7.47
C GLN A 203 -0.70 3.72 6.09
N VAL A 204 -1.57 2.73 6.05
CA VAL A 204 -2.24 2.26 4.85
C VAL A 204 -3.61 2.91 4.74
N ARG A 205 -3.85 3.63 3.65
CA ARG A 205 -5.16 4.22 3.32
C ARG A 205 -5.90 3.31 2.35
N ALA A 206 -7.07 2.83 2.76
CA ALA A 206 -7.76 1.75 2.05
C ALA A 206 -9.30 1.90 2.06
N ASP A 207 -9.96 1.48 0.99
CA ASP A 207 -11.43 1.38 0.96
C ASP A 207 -11.88 0.01 1.49
N LEU A 208 -11.99 -0.08 2.80
CA LEU A 208 -12.37 -1.31 3.52
C LEU A 208 -13.79 -1.80 3.25
N ARG A 209 -14.60 -1.08 2.45
CA ARG A 209 -15.89 -1.59 1.97
C ARG A 209 -15.71 -2.67 0.91
N SER A 210 -14.55 -2.69 0.22
CA SER A 210 -14.18 -3.78 -0.68
C SER A 210 -13.58 -4.94 0.13
N PRO A 211 -14.17 -6.14 0.11
CA PRO A 211 -13.63 -7.28 0.84
C PRO A 211 -12.22 -7.68 0.40
N ALA A 212 -11.89 -7.48 -0.89
CA ALA A 212 -10.55 -7.78 -1.41
C ALA A 212 -9.50 -6.81 -0.85
N VAL A 213 -9.83 -5.51 -0.79
CA VAL A 213 -8.96 -4.49 -0.18
C VAL A 213 -8.84 -4.71 1.33
N ALA A 214 -9.93 -5.05 2.01
CA ALA A 214 -9.91 -5.34 3.45
C ALA A 214 -8.97 -6.52 3.77
N ARG A 215 -9.05 -7.63 3.01
CA ARG A 215 -8.12 -8.77 3.16
C ARG A 215 -6.67 -8.36 2.91
N MET A 216 -6.42 -7.54 1.88
CA MET A 216 -5.07 -7.03 1.59
C MET A 216 -4.51 -6.23 2.77
N THR A 217 -5.33 -5.39 3.42
CA THR A 217 -4.87 -4.55 4.55
C THR A 217 -4.51 -5.33 5.81
N GLN A 218 -5.13 -6.49 6.04
CA GLN A 218 -4.83 -7.36 7.19
C GLN A 218 -3.40 -7.93 7.16
N ALA A 219 -2.74 -7.88 6.00
CA ALA A 219 -1.41 -8.44 5.79
C ALA A 219 -0.27 -7.40 5.92
N PHE A 220 -0.57 -6.14 6.25
CA PHE A 220 0.44 -5.08 6.41
C PHE A 220 1.15 -5.07 7.79
N GLY A 221 0.95 -6.10 8.61
CA GLY A 221 1.63 -6.26 9.91
C GLY A 221 1.31 -5.12 10.88
N ALA A 222 2.36 -4.59 11.54
CA ALA A 222 2.28 -3.46 12.46
C ALA A 222 2.17 -2.10 11.75
N THR A 223 1.23 -1.97 10.81
CA THR A 223 0.95 -0.70 10.11
C THR A 223 -0.49 -0.28 10.33
N VAL A 224 -0.69 0.96 10.78
CA VAL A 224 -2.01 1.55 11.00
C VAL A 224 -2.80 1.56 9.69
N VAL A 225 -4.10 1.22 9.75
CA VAL A 225 -4.99 1.28 8.59
C VAL A 225 -6.02 2.38 8.78
N LEU A 226 -6.17 3.25 7.78
CA LEU A 226 -7.18 4.29 7.73
C LEU A 226 -8.19 4.01 6.62
N HIS A 227 -9.45 3.83 7.01
CA HIS A 227 -10.57 3.69 6.08
C HIS A 227 -10.82 4.98 5.29
N GLY A 228 -11.01 4.83 3.99
CA GLY A 228 -11.63 5.86 3.17
C GLY A 228 -11.60 5.49 1.69
N ALA A 229 -12.67 5.86 0.97
CA ALA A 229 -12.82 5.57 -0.46
C ALA A 229 -11.66 6.12 -1.32
N GLY A 230 -11.01 7.19 -0.87
CA GLY A 230 -9.99 7.90 -1.63
C GLY A 230 -10.58 8.94 -2.56
N GLN A 231 -9.75 9.93 -2.86
CA GLN A 231 -10.15 11.05 -3.70
C GLN A 231 -10.41 10.57 -5.13
N ARG A 232 -11.46 11.10 -5.76
CA ARG A 232 -11.70 10.91 -7.20
C ARG A 232 -10.46 11.40 -7.97
N GLY A 233 -10.12 10.69 -9.04
CA GLY A 233 -8.93 11.00 -9.83
C GLY A 233 -7.62 10.42 -9.28
N SER A 234 -7.61 9.83 -8.08
CA SER A 234 -6.41 9.16 -7.56
C SER A 234 -6.18 7.79 -8.17
N LEU A 235 -4.91 7.39 -8.29
CA LEU A 235 -4.49 6.10 -8.79
C LEU A 235 -5.15 4.96 -7.99
N ARG A 236 -5.05 5.01 -6.65
CA ARG A 236 -5.74 4.07 -5.76
C ARG A 236 -7.24 3.96 -6.05
N ARG A 237 -7.93 5.09 -6.19
CA ARG A 237 -9.37 5.07 -6.42
C ARG A 237 -9.70 4.49 -7.80
N ALA A 238 -8.98 4.89 -8.83
CA ALA A 238 -9.19 4.39 -10.18
C ALA A 238 -8.93 2.88 -10.30
N ALA A 239 -7.88 2.36 -9.65
CA ALA A 239 -7.59 0.93 -9.62
C ALA A 239 -8.71 0.14 -8.93
N ASN A 240 -9.15 0.60 -7.74
CA ASN A 240 -10.26 -0.02 -7.03
C ASN A 240 -11.58 0.01 -7.83
N ASP A 241 -11.90 1.13 -8.48
CA ASP A 241 -13.09 1.27 -9.34
C ASP A 241 -13.00 0.33 -10.57
N ALA A 242 -11.79 -0.04 -11.03
CA ALA A 242 -11.54 -1.03 -12.07
C ALA A 242 -11.47 -2.48 -11.56
N GLY A 243 -11.73 -2.72 -10.27
CA GLY A 243 -11.73 -4.05 -9.66
C GLY A 243 -10.34 -4.56 -9.24
N ILE A 244 -9.30 -3.74 -9.30
CA ILE A 244 -7.95 -4.07 -8.85
C ILE A 244 -7.79 -3.59 -7.39
N PRO A 245 -7.65 -4.48 -6.40
CA PRO A 245 -7.44 -4.09 -5.01
C PRO A 245 -6.20 -3.20 -4.87
N ALA A 246 -6.42 -1.97 -4.42
CA ALA A 246 -5.38 -0.97 -4.32
C ALA A 246 -5.39 -0.22 -3.00
N VAL A 247 -4.20 0.04 -2.47
CA VAL A 247 -3.99 0.83 -1.26
C VAL A 247 -2.96 1.93 -1.50
N THR A 248 -3.05 3.00 -0.71
CA THR A 248 -2.00 4.02 -0.64
C THR A 248 -1.26 3.80 0.66
N PHE A 249 0.06 3.71 0.60
CA PHE A 249 0.88 3.53 1.79
C PHE A 249 1.70 4.81 2.02
N GLU A 250 1.33 5.55 3.06
CA GLU A 250 1.91 6.83 3.43
C GLU A 250 3.00 6.62 4.48
N MET A 251 4.20 7.17 4.28
CA MET A 251 5.29 7.06 5.27
C MET A 251 6.27 8.25 5.24
N GLY A 252 6.39 8.95 6.38
CA GLY A 252 7.33 10.05 6.55
C GLY A 252 6.94 11.34 5.84
N GLU A 253 7.93 12.20 5.62
CA GLU A 253 7.84 13.52 5.01
C GLU A 253 8.37 13.52 3.56
N PRO A 254 8.04 14.53 2.75
CA PRO A 254 8.56 14.63 1.39
C PRO A 254 10.01 15.16 1.40
N MET A 255 10.65 15.17 0.24
CA MET A 255 11.95 15.78 -0.05
C MET A 255 13.18 15.17 0.62
N ARG A 256 13.02 14.17 1.50
CA ARG A 256 14.15 13.40 2.06
C ARG A 256 13.85 11.91 2.15
N VAL A 257 14.91 11.10 2.13
CA VAL A 257 14.83 9.67 2.43
C VAL A 257 15.00 9.50 3.94
N GLN A 258 14.08 8.76 4.57
CA GLN A 258 14.08 8.44 5.99
C GLN A 258 14.28 6.93 6.17
N PRO A 259 15.47 6.48 6.60
CA PRO A 259 15.79 5.05 6.70
C PRO A 259 14.79 4.24 7.53
N GLU A 260 14.29 4.79 8.64
CA GLU A 260 13.30 4.12 9.50
C GLU A 260 11.95 3.87 8.78
N GLN A 261 11.51 4.80 7.94
CA GLN A 261 10.26 4.73 7.19
C GLN A 261 10.39 3.75 6.03
N VAL A 262 11.55 3.77 5.37
CA VAL A 262 11.89 2.82 4.32
C VAL A 262 11.94 1.39 4.86
N GLU A 263 12.57 1.19 6.02
CA GLU A 263 12.66 -0.12 6.67
C GLU A 263 11.27 -0.65 7.04
N HIS A 264 10.41 0.20 7.61
CA HIS A 264 9.01 -0.14 7.90
C HIS A 264 8.27 -0.52 6.61
N GLY A 265 8.37 0.32 5.57
CA GLY A 265 7.70 0.13 4.29
C GLY A 265 8.10 -1.18 3.61
N ALA A 266 9.40 -1.48 3.55
CA ALA A 266 9.91 -2.73 2.97
C ALA A 266 9.39 -3.96 3.74
N LYS A 267 9.49 -3.97 5.07
CA LYS A 267 8.99 -5.07 5.91
C LYS A 267 7.49 -5.31 5.73
N ALA A 268 6.69 -4.24 5.66
CA ALA A 268 5.25 -4.36 5.49
C ALA A 268 4.88 -4.95 4.11
N ILE A 269 5.61 -4.58 3.05
CA ILE A 269 5.38 -5.15 1.70
C ILE A 269 5.84 -6.61 1.64
N GLU A 270 7.00 -6.96 2.22
CA GLU A 270 7.47 -8.34 2.29
C GLU A 270 6.48 -9.24 3.07
N THR A 271 5.93 -8.72 4.17
CA THR A 271 4.89 -9.41 4.97
C THR A 271 3.63 -9.64 4.14
N LEU A 272 3.22 -8.62 3.36
CA LEU A 272 2.10 -8.76 2.43
C LEU A 272 2.38 -9.78 1.34
N MET A 273 3.57 -9.78 0.73
CA MET A 273 3.97 -10.75 -0.30
C MET A 273 3.89 -12.18 0.24
N TYR A 274 4.32 -12.41 1.48
CA TYR A 274 4.16 -13.70 2.14
C TYR A 274 2.68 -14.07 2.31
N ALA A 275 1.84 -13.15 2.80
CA ALA A 275 0.42 -13.39 3.00
C ALA A 275 -0.36 -13.64 1.68
N LEU A 276 0.11 -13.05 0.57
CA LEU A 276 -0.39 -13.30 -0.78
C LEU A 276 0.13 -14.61 -1.39
N GLY A 277 0.98 -15.35 -0.67
CA GLY A 277 1.58 -16.60 -1.14
C GLY A 277 2.66 -16.40 -2.21
N MET A 278 3.16 -15.17 -2.37
CA MET A 278 4.19 -14.84 -3.37
C MET A 278 5.57 -15.34 -2.95
N THR A 279 5.86 -15.37 -1.64
CA THR A 279 7.15 -15.80 -1.09
C THR A 279 6.97 -16.87 -0.02
N ARG A 280 8.01 -17.70 0.18
CA ARG A 280 7.98 -18.80 1.17
C ARG A 280 8.34 -18.37 2.58
N GLN A 281 9.19 -17.35 2.71
CA GLN A 281 9.69 -16.91 4.02
C GLN A 281 8.68 -15.99 4.71
N ARG A 282 8.26 -16.38 5.91
CA ARG A 282 7.45 -15.53 6.78
C ARG A 282 8.33 -14.55 7.53
N ARG A 283 8.26 -13.26 7.18
CA ARG A 283 8.74 -12.18 8.04
C ARG A 283 7.57 -11.69 8.87
N TYR A 284 7.38 -12.24 10.07
CA TYR A 284 6.41 -11.66 11.01
C TYR A 284 7.08 -10.47 11.69
N TRP A 285 6.43 -9.31 11.66
CA TRP A 285 6.94 -8.12 12.34
C TRP A 285 5.81 -7.38 13.04
N GLY A 286 6.00 -7.21 14.35
CA GLY A 286 5.13 -6.44 15.24
C GLY A 286 3.74 -7.04 15.48
N ASP A 287 3.00 -6.39 16.37
CA ASP A 287 1.58 -6.70 16.62
C ASP A 287 0.69 -5.95 15.62
N PRO A 288 -0.48 -6.49 15.24
CA PRO A 288 -1.42 -5.78 14.38
C PRO A 288 -1.80 -4.40 14.96
N GLU A 289 -1.70 -3.36 14.14
CA GLU A 289 -2.07 -2.00 14.52
C GLU A 289 -3.58 -1.74 14.33
N PRO A 290 -4.15 -0.73 15.02
CA PRO A 290 -5.57 -0.40 14.91
C PRO A 290 -6.02 0.01 13.50
N VAL A 291 -7.29 -0.29 13.22
CA VAL A 291 -8.01 0.22 12.05
C VAL A 291 -8.85 1.42 12.47
N TYR A 292 -8.63 2.56 11.84
CA TYR A 292 -9.40 3.78 12.05
C TYR A 292 -10.44 3.96 10.95
N TYR A 293 -11.71 4.12 11.33
CA TYR A 293 -12.82 4.33 10.39
C TYR A 293 -13.11 5.81 10.10
N ALA A 294 -12.53 6.71 10.88
CA ALA A 294 -12.68 8.15 10.74
C ALA A 294 -11.37 8.86 11.07
N SER A 295 -11.14 9.99 10.40
CA SER A 295 -10.08 10.93 10.73
C SER A 295 -10.60 12.35 10.56
N ARG A 296 -10.00 13.29 11.31
CA ARG A 296 -10.36 14.71 11.26
C ARG A 296 -9.10 15.54 11.12
N TRP A 297 -9.18 16.54 10.26
CA TRP A 297 -8.18 17.61 10.22
C TRP A 297 -8.52 18.66 11.27
N VAL A 298 -7.59 18.91 12.17
CA VAL A 298 -7.60 20.12 13.01
C VAL A 298 -6.94 21.23 12.20
N ARG A 299 -7.64 22.35 12.04
CA ARG A 299 -7.17 23.49 11.24
C ARG A 299 -7.25 24.76 12.08
N VAL A 300 -6.24 25.59 11.93
CA VAL A 300 -6.28 26.98 12.39
C VAL A 300 -7.16 27.81 11.46
N ASP A 301 -7.87 28.78 12.02
CA ASP A 301 -8.74 29.72 11.29
C ASP A 301 -8.11 31.12 11.09
N HIS A 302 -6.85 31.27 11.52
CA HIS A 302 -6.04 32.47 11.40
C HIS A 302 -4.59 32.13 11.00
N GLY A 303 -3.88 33.13 10.47
CA GLY A 303 -2.45 33.00 10.15
C GLY A 303 -1.57 33.08 11.40
N GLY A 304 -0.44 32.36 11.41
CA GLY A 304 0.49 32.35 12.52
C GLY A 304 1.64 31.36 12.33
N ILE A 305 2.44 31.17 13.39
CA ILE A 305 3.50 30.15 13.47
C ILE A 305 2.96 28.99 14.31
N LEU A 306 3.02 27.78 13.78
CA LEU A 306 2.58 26.57 14.48
C LEU A 306 3.71 26.04 15.36
N PHE A 307 3.45 25.93 16.66
CA PHE A 307 4.20 25.11 17.60
C PHE A 307 3.32 23.90 17.93
N SER A 308 3.92 22.72 18.03
CA SER A 308 3.23 21.50 18.42
C SER A 308 4.06 20.80 19.47
N ASP A 309 3.42 20.46 20.58
CA ASP A 309 4.04 19.79 21.73
C ASP A 309 3.87 18.25 21.64
N VAL A 310 3.07 17.76 20.69
CA VAL A 310 2.82 16.32 20.50
C VAL A 310 3.68 15.70 19.41
N ALA A 311 4.11 14.46 19.64
CA ALA A 311 4.84 13.67 18.66
C ALA A 311 3.91 12.91 17.69
N LEU A 312 4.43 12.55 16.51
CA LEU A 312 3.71 11.64 15.61
C LEU A 312 3.45 10.28 16.29
N GLY A 313 2.19 9.82 16.22
CA GLY A 313 1.76 8.56 16.82
C GLY A 313 1.38 8.67 18.30
N GLU A 314 1.52 9.85 18.90
CA GLU A 314 1.08 10.11 20.27
C GLU A 314 -0.46 10.05 20.39
N ARG A 315 -0.93 9.46 21.49
CA ARG A 315 -2.37 9.41 21.80
C ARG A 315 -2.75 10.67 22.56
N VAL A 316 -3.72 11.41 22.04
CA VAL A 316 -4.21 12.66 22.63
C VAL A 316 -5.69 12.57 23.02
N SER A 317 -6.11 13.43 23.95
CA SER A 317 -7.48 13.54 24.45
C SER A 317 -8.21 14.77 23.92
N GLU A 318 -9.54 14.75 23.91
CA GLU A 318 -10.33 15.93 23.55
C GLU A 318 -10.07 17.09 24.52
N GLY A 319 -9.72 18.26 23.98
CA GLY A 319 -9.37 19.45 24.75
C GLY A 319 -7.90 19.54 25.16
N GLU A 320 -7.09 18.52 24.86
CA GLU A 320 -5.63 18.58 25.02
C GLU A 320 -5.01 19.56 24.02
N LEU A 321 -3.96 20.26 24.46
CA LEU A 321 -3.15 21.11 23.60
C LEU A 321 -2.25 20.24 22.72
N LEU A 322 -2.26 20.48 21.40
CA LEU A 322 -1.47 19.76 20.39
C LEU A 322 -0.14 20.47 20.11
#